data_AF-A0A7X5LW09-F1
#
_entry.id   AF-A0A7X5LW09-F1
#
_cell.length_a   1.000
_cell.length_b   1.000
_cell.length_c   1.000
_cell.angle_alpha   90.00
_cell.angle_beta   90.00
_cell.angle_gamma   90.00
#
_symmetry.space_group_name_H-M   'P 1'
#
loop_
_entity.id
_entity.type
_entity.pdbx_description
1 polymer ?
#
loop_
_entity_poly.entity_id
_entity_poly.type
_entity_poly.pdbx_seq_one_letter_code
_entity_poly.pdbx_strand_id
1 'polypeptide(L)' 'MNEFRRKDVVKHVDTDVDWKVIESTNEWVKVERQNEAGQRIVEEFAPEYLELVSKRPSFIMGLKQSDL' A
#
# COMPACT_ATOMS: atom_id res chain seq x y z
N MET A 1 1.51 -12.64 -9.71
CA MET A 1 0.40 -12.04 -8.93
C MET A 1 0.94 -10.73 -8.38
N ASN A 2 0.25 -9.60 -8.57
CA ASN A 2 0.66 -8.34 -7.97
C ASN A 2 0.47 -8.43 -6.46
N GLU A 3 1.59 -8.43 -5.72
CA GLU A 3 1.64 -8.58 -4.28
C GLU A 3 0.98 -7.39 -3.56
N PHE A 4 1.13 -6.20 -4.14
CA PHE A 4 0.60 -4.95 -3.62
C PHE A 4 -0.70 -4.58 -4.30
N ARG A 5 -1.66 -4.04 -3.52
CA ARG A 5 -2.93 -3.53 -4.03
C ARG A 5 -3.06 -2.05 -3.73
N ARG A 6 -3.84 -1.37 -4.57
CA ARG A 6 -4.23 0.03 -4.32
C ARG A 6 -4.81 0.18 -2.91
N LYS A 7 -4.31 1.20 -2.20
CA LYS A 7 -4.56 1.56 -0.79
C LYS A 7 -3.82 0.72 0.25
N ASP A 8 -2.97 -0.24 -0.14
CA ASP A 8 -2.03 -0.82 0.80
C ASP A 8 -1.00 0.22 1.25
N VAL A 9 -0.46 0.04 2.44
CA VAL A 9 0.66 0.82 2.97
C VAL A 9 1.91 -0.04 2.88
N VAL A 10 2.93 0.49 2.22
CA VAL A 10 4.23 -0.13 2.00
C VAL A 10 5.32 0.81 2.47
N LYS A 11 6.51 0.27 2.71
CA LYS A 11 7.73 1.05 2.96
C LYS A 11 8.84 0.58 2.05
N HIS A 12 9.79 1.45 1.76
CA HIS A 12 11.02 1.04 1.07
C HIS A 12 11.91 0.28 2.05
N VAL A 13 12.62 -0.75 1.59
CA VAL A 13 13.54 -1.55 2.44
C VAL A 13 14.61 -0.70 3.15
N ASP A 14 15.02 0.40 2.51
CA ASP A 14 16.06 1.32 3.02
C ASP A 14 15.52 2.52 3.80
N THR A 15 14.19 2.68 3.93
CA THR A 15 13.61 3.86 4.59
C THR A 15 12.41 3.52 5.45
N ASP A 16 12.32 4.10 6.64
CA ASP A 16 11.13 3.99 7.52
C ASP A 16 10.00 4.95 7.15
N VAL A 17 9.86 5.27 5.86
CA VAL A 17 8.80 6.14 5.36
C VAL A 17 7.66 5.28 4.84
N ASP A 18 6.47 5.51 5.41
CA ASP A 18 5.24 4.88 4.93
C ASP A 18 4.76 5.55 3.64
N TRP A 19 4.45 4.70 2.67
CA TRP A 19 3.91 5.05 1.38
C TRP A 19 2.60 4.32 1.12
N LYS A 20 1.68 5.00 0.45
CA LYS A 20 0.39 4.43 0.07
C LYS A 20 0.41 4.02 -1.39
N VAL A 21 0.08 2.76 -1.67
CA VAL A 21 0.02 2.25 -3.04
C VAL A 21 -1.15 2.89 -3.79
N ILE A 22 -0.85 3.53 -4.92
CA ILE A 22 -1.85 4.09 -5.84
C ILE A 22 -2.16 3.07 -6.95
N GLU A 23 -1.11 2.45 -7.47
CA GLU A 23 -1.17 1.54 -8.61
C GLU A 23 -0.03 0.52 -8.51
N SER A 24 -0.28 -0.69 -9.02
CA SER A 24 0.68 -1.79 -8.99
C SER A 24 0.62 -2.52 -10.33
N THR A 25 1.73 -2.56 -11.04
CA THR A 25 1.95 -3.36 -12.24
C THR A 25 2.84 -4.55 -11.91
N ASN A 26 3.17 -5.39 -12.90
CA ASN A 26 4.09 -6.51 -12.69
C ASN A 26 5.55 -6.05 -12.47
N GLU A 27 5.91 -4.87 -12.98
CA GLU A 27 7.29 -4.36 -12.96
C GLU A 27 7.49 -3.22 -11.95
N TRP A 28 6.45 -2.42 -11.72
CA TRP A 28 6.53 -1.20 -10.93
C TRP A 28 5.32 -1.02 -10.02
N VAL A 29 5.57 -0.48 -8.84
CA VAL A 29 4.55 -0.09 -7.87
C VAL A 29 4.63 1.41 -7.67
N LYS A 30 3.52 2.09 -8.01
CA LYS A 30 3.38 3.53 -7.85
C LYS A 30 2.79 3.83 -6.49
N VAL A 31 3.50 4.66 -5.73
CA VAL A 31 3.15 4.98 -4.35
C VAL A 31 3.09 6.48 -4.13
N GLU A 32 2.29 6.91 -3.15
CA GLU A 32 2.19 8.30 -2.72
C GLU A 32 2.43 8.45 -1.22
N ARG A 33 2.98 9.59 -0.85
CA ARG A 33 2.92 10.09 0.52
C ARG A 33 2.65 11.59 0.51
N GLN A 34 2.30 12.11 1.67
CA GLN A 34 2.26 13.54 1.92
C GLN A 34 3.45 13.90 2.79
N ASN A 35 4.24 14.90 2.39
CA ASN A 35 5.33 15.40 3.22
C ASN A 35 4.80 16.36 4.31
N GLU A 36 5.69 16.81 5.20
CA GLU A 36 5.35 17.73 6.29
C GLU A 36 4.81 19.08 5.79
N ALA A 37 5.20 19.51 4.59
CA ALA A 37 4.69 20.72 3.94
C ALA A 37 3.30 20.52 3.30
N GLY A 38 2.70 19.34 3.43
CA GLY A 38 1.41 19.01 2.85
C GLY A 38 1.44 18.73 1.34
N GLN A 39 2.63 18.61 0.76
CA GLN A 39 2.78 18.30 -0.66
C GLN A 39 2.67 16.80 -0.89
N ARG A 40 1.94 16.43 -1.94
CA ARG A 40 1.84 15.05 -2.42
C ARG A 40 3.10 14.70 -3.20
N ILE A 41 3.82 13.69 -2.74
CA ILE A 41 4.97 13.10 -3.41
C ILE A 41 4.52 11.76 -4.00
N VAL A 42 4.88 11.51 -5.26
CA VAL A 42 4.56 10.27 -5.97
C VAL A 42 5.84 9.69 -6.51
N GLU A 43 6.10 8.43 -6.22
CA GLU A 43 7.29 7.69 -6.65
C GLU A 43 6.92 6.31 -7.17
N GLU A 44 7.82 5.73 -7.95
CA GLU A 44 7.67 4.40 -8.54
C GLU A 44 8.87 3.55 -8.12
N PHE A 45 8.58 2.41 -7.50
CA PHE A 45 9.59 1.46 -7.02
C PHE A 45 9.37 0.11 -7.66
N ALA A 46 10.44 -0.65 -7.84
CA ALA A 46 10.30 -2.06 -8.18
C ALA A 46 9.77 -2.83 -6.95
N PRO A 47 8.89 -3.83 -7.13
CA PRO A 47 8.26 -4.57 -6.04
C PRO A 47 9.23 -5.13 -4.99
N GLU A 48 10.42 -5.55 -5.42
CA GLU A 48 11.45 -6.14 -4.56
C GLU A 48 12.05 -5.18 -3.52
N TYR A 49 11.87 -3.87 -3.72
CA TYR A 49 12.32 -2.85 -2.76
C TYR A 49 11.22 -2.39 -1.82
N LEU A 50 10.02 -2.98 -1.90
CA LEU A 50 8.88 -2.61 -1.09
C LEU A 50 8.50 -3.72 -0.11
N GLU A 51 8.25 -3.34 1.13
CA GLU A 51 7.70 -4.21 2.15
C GLU A 51 6.30 -3.77 2.51
N LEU A 52 5.37 -4.74 2.61
CA LEU A 52 4.00 -4.48 3.01
C LEU A 52 3.92 -4.20 4.52
N VAL A 53 3.52 -2.99 4.88
CA VAL A 53 3.35 -2.56 6.28
C VAL A 53 1.93 -2.84 6.75
N SER A 54 0.93 -2.44 5.94
CA SER A 54 -0.47 -2.61 6.29
C SER A 54 -1.31 -2.86 5.05
N LYS A 55 -2.10 -3.93 5.10
CA LYS A 55 -3.11 -4.19 4.07
C LYS A 55 -4.27 -3.22 4.23
N ARG A 56 -4.87 -2.80 3.11
CA ARG A 56 -6.14 -2.10 3.15
C ARG A 56 -7.13 -2.86 4.05
N PRO A 57 -7.93 -2.16 4.88
CA PRO A 57 -8.98 -2.83 5.64
C PRO A 57 -9.91 -3.52 4.63
N SER A 58 -9.91 -4.85 4.68
CA SER A 58 -10.82 -5.64 3.87
C SER A 58 -12.19 -5.48 4.53
N PHE A 59 -13.04 -4.63 3.96
CA PHE A 59 -14.45 -4.58 4.33
C PHE A 59 -15.08 -5.94 3.97
N ILE A 60 -15.03 -6.89 4.89
CA ILE A 60 -15.94 -8.03 4.89
C ILE A 60 -17.25 -7.49 5.46
N MET A 61 -18.02 -6.80 4.62
CA MET A 61 -19.41 -6.48 4.90
C MET A 61 -20.20 -7.77 4.68
N GLY A 62 -20.21 -8.69 5.66
CA GLY A 62 -20.91 -9.96 5.44
C GLY A 62 -20.73 -11.12 6.41
N LEU A 63 -20.12 -10.96 7.59
CA LEU A 63 -20.27 -11.97 8.65
C LEU A 63 -20.93 -11.34 9.86
N LYS A 64 -22.24 -11.07 9.71
CA LYS A 64 -23.16 -11.29 10.82
C LYS A 64 -23.12 -12.79 11.03
N GLN A 65 -22.28 -13.24 11.96
CA GLN A 65 -22.35 -14.59 12.50
C GLN A 65 -23.68 -14.67 13.25
N SER A 66 -24.75 -14.91 12.51
CA SER A 66 -25.92 -15.61 13.03
C SER A 66 -25.46 -17.05 13.18
N ASP A 67 -25.26 -17.49 14.42
CA ASP A 67 -25.13 -18.89 14.89
C ASP A 67 -24.71 -18.75 16.36
N LEU A 68 -25.44 -19.19 17.39
CA LEU A 68 -26.55 -20.14 17.55
C LEU A 68 -27.23 -19.84 18.90
#